data_AF-A0A958IX26-F1
#
_entry.id   AF-A0A958IX26-F1
#
_cell.length_a   1.000
_cell.length_b   1.000
_cell.length_c   1.000
_cell.angle_alpha   90.00
_cell.angle_beta   90.00
_cell.angle_gamma   90.00
#
_symmetry.space_group_name_H-M   'P 1'
#
loop_
_entity.id
_entity.type
_entity.pdbx_description
1 polymer ?
#
loop_
_entity_poly.entity_id
_entity_poly.type
_entity_poly.pdbx_seq_one_letter_code
_entity_poly.pdbx_strand_id
1 'polypeptide(L)'
;MVASLLGYEKISRALTVQSAILTVDLNLAPKPVDIGEILVEDERVYSAASSRSVRKFDLQTRPNRSAQDMLQMAPGLIIAQHAGGGKAEQIFLRNFDADHGTDVALSVDGIPVNMVSHGHGQGYADMHFLIPDVVDG
;
A
#
# COMPACT_ATOMS: atom_id res chain seq x y z
N MET A 1 3.56 16.66 -37.94
CA MET A 1 3.29 17.33 -36.65
C MET A 1 2.24 16.54 -35.90
N VAL A 2 2.39 16.42 -34.58
CA VAL A 2 1.46 15.71 -33.70
C VAL A 2 1.14 16.63 -32.53
N ALA A 3 -0.14 16.76 -32.19
CA ALA A 3 -0.61 17.48 -31.01
C ALA A 3 -1.53 16.58 -30.19
N SER A 4 -1.30 16.54 -28.87
CA SER A 4 -2.07 15.73 -27.93
C SER A 4 -2.13 16.42 -26.56
N LEU A 5 -3.28 16.34 -25.91
CA LEU A 5 -3.52 16.80 -24.55
C LEU A 5 -4.44 15.79 -23.85
N LEU A 6 -4.28 15.58 -22.55
CA LEU A 6 -5.15 14.68 -21.78
C LEU A 6 -6.62 15.15 -21.88
N GLY A 7 -7.54 14.24 -22.16
CA GLY A 7 -8.96 14.57 -22.38
C GLY A 7 -9.28 15.12 -23.78
N TYR A 8 -8.35 15.03 -24.72
CA TYR A 8 -8.55 15.42 -26.12
C TYR A 8 -8.05 14.33 -27.08
N GLU A 9 -8.66 14.26 -28.27
CA GLU A 9 -8.20 13.38 -29.34
C GLU A 9 -6.84 13.85 -29.88
N LYS A 10 -5.96 12.88 -30.17
CA LYS A 10 -4.66 13.15 -30.77
C LYS A 10 -4.83 13.49 -32.24
N ILE A 11 -4.34 14.67 -32.65
CA ILE A 11 -4.31 15.07 -34.06
C ILE A 11 -2.90 14.88 -34.62
N SER A 12 -2.81 14.21 -35.76
CA SER A 12 -1.56 14.06 -36.52
C SER A 12 -1.75 14.61 -37.93
N ARG A 13 -0.91 15.56 -38.34
CA ARG A 13 -0.99 16.21 -39.66
C ARG A 13 0.39 16.29 -40.29
N ALA A 14 0.50 15.83 -41.55
CA ALA A 14 1.72 16.01 -42.34
C ALA A 14 1.78 17.47 -42.81
N LEU A 15 2.93 18.12 -42.64
CA LEU A 15 3.17 19.49 -43.08
C LEU A 15 4.44 19.48 -43.93
N THR A 16 4.37 20.09 -45.11
CA THR A 16 5.53 20.31 -45.98
C THR A 16 5.91 21.78 -45.88
N VAL A 17 7.05 22.07 -45.27
CA VAL A 17 7.54 23.45 -45.09
C VAL A 17 8.57 23.73 -46.17
N GLN A 18 8.36 24.79 -46.96
CA GLN A 18 9.27 25.19 -48.02
C GLN A 18 10.22 26.29 -47.54
N SER A 19 9.74 27.51 -47.25
CA SER A 19 10.59 28.60 -46.72
C SER A 19 9.78 29.86 -46.30
N ALA A 20 8.73 29.68 -45.50
CA ALA A 20 7.95 30.78 -44.91
C ALA A 20 7.49 30.43 -43.48
N ILE A 21 7.19 31.46 -42.67
CA ILE A 21 6.52 31.28 -41.38
C ILE A 21 5.06 30.95 -41.66
N LEU A 22 4.61 29.79 -41.18
CA LEU A 22 3.23 29.33 -41.28
C LEU A 22 2.65 29.16 -39.89
N THR A 23 1.59 29.90 -39.57
CA THR A 23 0.79 29.66 -38.36
C THR A 23 -0.22 28.56 -38.64
N VAL A 24 -0.30 27.56 -37.76
CA VAL A 24 -1.22 26.43 -37.88
C VAL A 24 -2.10 26.39 -36.64
N ASP A 25 -3.39 26.66 -36.81
CA ASP A 25 -4.38 26.49 -35.75
C ASP A 25 -4.76 25.02 -35.59
N LEU A 26 -4.73 24.54 -34.35
CA LEU A 26 -5.06 23.16 -33.98
C LEU A 26 -6.23 23.14 -33.02
N ASN A 27 -7.41 22.81 -33.54
CA ASN A 27 -8.59 22.58 -32.73
C ASN A 27 -8.65 21.11 -32.34
N LEU A 28 -8.29 20.80 -31.09
CA LEU A 28 -8.41 19.45 -30.54
C LEU A 28 -9.86 19.17 -30.14
N ALA A 29 -10.41 18.03 -30.57
CA ALA A 29 -11.73 17.60 -30.13
C ALA A 29 -11.64 16.97 -28.72
N PRO A 30 -12.56 17.29 -27.80
CA PRO A 30 -12.56 16.67 -26.48
C PRO A 30 -12.88 15.17 -26.60
N LYS A 31 -12.09 14.36 -25.90
CA LYS A 31 -12.30 12.91 -25.78
C LYS A 31 -12.65 12.60 -24.33
N PRO A 32 -13.70 11.80 -24.05
CA PRO A 32 -13.97 11.33 -22.70
C PRO A 32 -12.71 10.68 -22.11
N VAL A 33 -12.32 11.15 -20.92
CA VAL A 33 -11.30 10.47 -20.13
C VAL A 33 -11.99 9.27 -19.51
N ASP A 34 -11.57 8.08 -19.91
CA ASP A 34 -12.01 6.83 -19.29
C ASP A 34 -11.30 6.70 -17.94
N ILE A 35 -11.90 7.32 -16.92
CA ILE A 35 -11.55 7.05 -15.54
C ILE A 35 -12.17 5.70 -15.23
N GLY A 36 -11.33 4.68 -15.11
CA GLY A 36 -11.75 3.31 -14.80
C GLY A 36 -12.62 3.25 -13.55
N GLU A 37 -13.27 2.12 -13.35
CA GLU A 37 -14.18 1.89 -12.23
C GLU A 37 -13.51 2.22 -10.88
N ILE A 38 -14.11 3.16 -10.14
CA ILE A 38 -13.73 3.45 -8.75
C ILE A 38 -14.73 2.72 -7.87
N LEU A 39 -14.31 1.58 -7.32
CA LEU A 39 -15.08 0.87 -6.32
C LEU A 39 -15.07 1.67 -5.01
N VAL A 40 -16.22 2.23 -4.66
CA VAL A 40 -16.40 2.91 -3.37
C VAL A 40 -16.99 1.90 -2.39
N GLU A 41 -16.11 1.23 -1.66
CA GLU A 41 -16.52 0.36 -0.55
C GLU A 41 -16.71 1.19 0.71
N ASP A 42 -17.83 0.95 1.40
CA ASP A 42 -18.13 1.56 2.70
C ASP A 42 -17.04 1.21 3.73
N GLU A 43 -16.80 2.09 4.69
CA GLU A 43 -15.91 1.75 5.80
C GLU A 43 -16.56 0.64 6.62
N ARG A 44 -15.84 -0.48 6.77
CA ARG A 44 -16.30 -1.59 7.61
C ARG A 44 -16.59 -1.04 9.02
N VAL A 45 -17.78 -1.34 9.55
CA VAL A 45 -18.18 -0.87 10.88
C VAL A 45 -17.15 -1.35 11.91
N TYR A 46 -16.42 -0.39 12.48
CA TYR A 46 -15.41 -0.66 13.49
C TYR A 46 -16.07 -0.97 14.82
N SER A 47 -15.64 -2.05 15.48
CA SER A 47 -16.14 -2.45 16.80
C SER A 47 -15.57 -1.60 17.94
N ALA A 48 -14.52 -0.81 17.67
CA ALA A 48 -13.86 0.04 18.64
C ALA A 48 -13.15 1.23 17.97
N ALA A 49 -12.93 2.32 18.71
CA ALA A 49 -12.20 3.50 18.23
C ALA A 49 -10.73 3.21 17.85
N SER A 50 -10.17 2.09 18.31
CA SER A 50 -8.82 1.64 17.96
C SER A 50 -8.80 0.54 16.89
N SER A 51 -9.96 0.19 16.33
CA SER A 51 -10.03 -0.73 15.19
C SER A 51 -9.85 0.08 13.92
N ARG A 52 -9.05 -0.46 12.98
CA ARG A 52 -8.79 0.15 11.69
C ARG A 52 -8.66 -0.95 10.64
N SER A 53 -9.24 -0.73 9.47
CA SER A 53 -9.01 -1.54 8.28
C SER A 53 -7.95 -0.85 7.44
N VAL A 54 -7.04 -1.62 6.88
CA VAL A 54 -6.04 -1.14 5.93
C VAL A 54 -6.42 -1.71 4.57
N ARG A 55 -6.63 -0.83 3.59
CA ARG A 55 -7.03 -1.22 2.23
C ARG A 55 -5.80 -1.38 1.35
N LYS A 56 -5.97 -2.07 0.22
CA LYS A 56 -4.92 -2.18 -0.81
C LYS A 56 -4.29 -0.85 -1.23
N PHE A 57 -5.10 0.21 -1.34
CA PHE A 57 -4.59 1.56 -1.66
C PHE A 57 -3.67 2.13 -0.55
N ASP A 58 -3.97 1.85 0.72
CA ASP A 58 -3.11 2.26 1.84
C ASP A 58 -1.75 1.55 1.77
N LEU A 59 -1.74 0.29 1.32
CA LEU A 59 -0.52 -0.48 1.09
C LEU A 59 0.31 0.08 -0.08
N GLN A 60 -0.35 0.46 -1.18
CA GLN A 60 0.33 1.01 -2.37
C GLN A 60 0.97 2.37 -2.13
N THR A 61 0.36 3.20 -1.27
CA THR A 61 0.89 4.53 -0.95
C THR A 61 2.00 4.50 0.10
N ARG A 62 2.24 3.36 0.76
CA ARG A 62 3.29 3.16 1.76
C ARG A 62 4.14 1.95 1.38
N PRO A 63 5.21 2.14 0.59
CA PRO A 63 6.09 1.04 0.23
C PRO A 63 6.71 0.41 1.49
N ASN A 64 6.41 -0.87 1.71
CA ASN A 64 6.92 -1.67 2.82
C ASN A 64 8.03 -2.59 2.32
N ARG A 65 9.11 -2.77 3.10
CA ARG A 65 10.24 -3.61 2.69
C ARG A 65 10.06 -5.07 3.13
N SER A 66 9.23 -5.29 4.15
CA SER A 66 8.84 -6.61 4.66
C SER A 66 7.38 -6.62 5.09
N ALA A 67 6.83 -7.81 5.33
CA ALA A 67 5.48 -7.92 5.86
C ALA A 67 5.41 -7.37 7.29
N GLN A 68 6.51 -7.42 8.03
CA GLN A 68 6.59 -6.86 9.38
C GLN A 68 6.34 -5.35 9.39
N ASP A 69 6.85 -4.60 8.40
CA ASP A 69 6.62 -3.16 8.29
C ASP A 69 5.12 -2.84 8.19
N MET A 70 4.32 -3.77 7.67
CA MET A 70 2.88 -3.59 7.52
C MET A 70 2.18 -3.48 8.89
N LEU A 71 2.73 -4.10 9.95
CA LEU A 71 2.16 -3.98 11.30
C LEU A 71 2.16 -2.53 11.81
N GLN A 72 3.07 -1.69 11.32
CA GLN A 72 3.15 -0.27 11.70
C GLN A 72 1.95 0.57 11.19
N MET A 73 1.03 -0.04 10.42
CA MET A 73 -0.25 0.57 10.09
C MET A 73 -1.28 0.47 11.22
N ALA A 74 -1.08 -0.46 12.17
CA ALA A 74 -1.88 -0.55 13.37
C ALA A 74 -1.61 0.67 14.28
N PRO A 75 -2.62 1.47 14.65
CA PRO A 75 -2.42 2.65 15.48
C PRO A 75 -1.78 2.33 16.84
N GLY A 76 -0.67 3.01 17.14
CA GLY A 76 0.07 2.84 18.39
C GLY A 76 0.98 1.61 18.41
N LEU A 77 1.13 0.88 17.30
CA LEU A 77 2.13 -0.18 17.17
C LEU A 77 3.45 0.42 16.65
N ILE A 78 4.55 0.13 17.34
CA ILE A 78 5.90 0.52 16.95
C ILE A 78 6.75 -0.75 16.92
N ILE A 79 7.60 -0.86 15.90
CA ILE A 79 8.57 -1.95 15.78
C ILE A 79 9.97 -1.39 15.96
N ALA A 80 10.75 -1.99 16.85
CA ALA A 80 12.19 -1.74 16.94
C ALA A 80 12.95 -2.97 16.46
N GLN A 81 13.89 -2.75 15.54
CA GLN A 81 14.68 -3.84 14.99
C GLN A 81 15.71 -4.35 15.99
N HIS A 82 15.80 -5.67 16.09
CA HIS A 82 16.80 -6.41 16.84
C HIS A 82 17.78 -6.99 15.81
N ALA A 83 19.03 -6.52 15.81
CA ALA A 83 20.02 -6.95 14.83
C ALA A 83 20.11 -8.50 14.76
N GLY A 84 19.79 -9.09 13.60
CA GLY A 84 20.10 -10.51 13.34
C GLY A 84 19.11 -11.32 12.52
N GLY A 85 17.87 -10.86 12.26
CA GLY A 85 16.93 -11.51 11.34
C GLY A 85 16.53 -12.97 11.64
N GLY A 86 16.98 -13.54 12.77
CA GLY A 86 16.70 -14.91 13.20
C GLY A 86 15.60 -15.02 14.26
N LYS A 87 14.86 -13.93 14.49
CA LYS A 87 13.72 -13.83 15.40
C LYS A 87 12.81 -12.68 14.97
N ALA A 88 11.58 -12.69 15.48
CA ALA A 88 10.70 -11.53 15.34
C ALA A 88 11.32 -10.28 15.99
N GLU A 89 10.81 -9.14 15.58
CA GLU A 89 11.20 -7.83 16.01
C GLU A 89 10.68 -7.53 17.41
N GLN A 90 11.23 -6.49 18.04
CA GLN A 90 10.62 -5.98 19.27
C GLN A 90 9.35 -5.21 18.88
N ILE A 91 8.21 -5.58 19.47
CA ILE A 91 6.93 -4.92 19.24
C ILE A 91 6.57 -4.11 20.48
N PHE A 92 6.21 -2.85 20.27
CA PHE A 92 5.62 -2.00 21.29
C PHE A 92 4.19 -1.66 20.89
N LEU A 93 3.23 -1.84 21.79
CA LEU A 93 1.84 -1.42 21.58
C LEU A 93 1.46 -0.38 22.61
N ARG A 94 1.16 0.83 22.16
CA ARG A 94 0.83 2.00 23.00
C ARG A 94 1.89 2.28 24.07
N ASN A 95 3.16 2.14 23.68
CA ASN A 95 4.35 2.27 24.52
C ASN A 95 4.55 1.18 25.59
N PHE A 96 3.76 0.11 25.56
CA PHE A 96 4.03 -1.09 26.34
C PHE A 96 4.85 -2.06 25.50
N ASP A 97 5.89 -2.64 26.09
CA ASP A 97 6.70 -3.66 25.47
C ASP A 97 5.89 -4.95 25.36
N ALA A 98 5.58 -5.36 24.14
CA ALA A 98 4.90 -6.62 23.83
C ALA A 98 5.91 -7.72 23.44
N ASP A 99 7.20 -7.49 23.71
CA ASP A 99 8.30 -8.39 23.40
C ASP A 99 8.30 -8.76 21.90
N HIS A 100 8.66 -9.99 21.56
CA HIS A 100 8.57 -10.56 20.22
C HIS A 100 7.14 -10.99 19.82
N GLY A 101 6.12 -10.30 20.33
CA GLY A 101 4.70 -10.61 20.11
C GLY A 101 4.04 -11.39 21.25
N THR A 102 4.63 -11.42 22.44
CA THR A 102 4.07 -12.11 23.61
C THR A 102 2.68 -11.59 23.98
N ASP A 103 2.41 -10.29 23.81
CA ASP A 103 1.15 -9.66 24.25
C ASP A 103 0.22 -9.25 23.09
N VAL A 104 0.50 -9.70 21.86
CA VAL A 104 -0.34 -9.41 20.69
C VAL A 104 -0.63 -10.69 19.92
N ALA A 105 -1.86 -10.81 19.41
CA ALA A 105 -2.22 -11.91 18.51
C ALA A 105 -2.05 -11.45 17.06
N LEU A 106 -1.21 -12.16 16.30
CA LEU A 106 -1.11 -12.00 14.85
C LEU A 106 -1.68 -13.22 14.14
N SER A 107 -2.39 -12.99 13.04
CA SER A 107 -2.97 -14.04 12.22
C SER A 107 -2.87 -13.69 10.75
N VAL A 108 -2.61 -14.69 9.91
CA VAL A 108 -2.66 -14.61 8.45
C VAL A 108 -3.72 -15.60 7.98
N ASP A 109 -4.68 -15.14 7.18
CA ASP A 109 -5.81 -15.96 6.69
C ASP A 109 -6.55 -16.74 7.78
N GLY A 110 -6.66 -16.15 8.97
CA GLY A 110 -7.29 -16.76 10.15
C GLY A 110 -6.43 -17.79 10.88
N ILE A 111 -5.21 -18.06 10.42
CA ILE A 111 -4.24 -18.95 11.06
C ILE A 111 -3.34 -18.12 11.98
N PRO A 112 -3.17 -18.49 13.27
CA PRO A 112 -2.26 -17.80 14.17
C PRO A 112 -0.80 -17.88 13.68
N VAL A 113 -0.12 -16.73 13.66
CA VAL A 113 1.32 -16.65 13.39
C VAL A 113 2.13 -16.98 14.63
N ASN A 114 1.66 -16.51 15.78
CA ASN A 114 2.34 -16.63 17.07
C ASN A 114 1.47 -17.30 18.13
N MET A 115 2.12 -17.74 19.22
CA MET A 115 1.45 -18.19 20.43
C MET A 115 1.51 -17.08 21.47
N VAL A 116 0.36 -16.47 21.76
CA VAL A 116 0.27 -15.41 22.78
C VAL A 116 0.77 -15.93 24.13
N SER A 117 1.51 -15.09 24.84
CA SER A 117 2.20 -15.37 26.10
C SER A 117 3.38 -16.35 26.01
N HIS A 118 3.83 -16.74 24.79
CA HIS A 118 5.00 -17.59 24.57
C HIS A 118 6.17 -16.81 23.96
N GLY A 119 6.96 -16.14 24.80
CA GLY A 119 8.01 -15.21 24.34
C GLY A 119 9.30 -15.81 23.78
N HIS A 120 9.34 -17.08 23.33
CA HIS A 120 10.57 -17.69 22.80
C HIS A 120 10.32 -18.69 21.65
N GLY A 121 11.26 -18.77 20.70
CA GLY A 121 11.27 -19.78 19.63
C GLY A 121 10.04 -19.69 18.72
N GLN A 122 9.33 -20.80 18.57
CA GLN A 122 8.11 -20.95 17.76
C GLN A 122 6.90 -20.12 18.21
N GLY A 123 7.01 -19.34 19.29
CA GLY A 123 5.98 -18.40 19.71
C GLY A 123 6.16 -16.97 19.20
N TYR A 124 7.19 -16.69 18.39
CA TYR A 124 7.45 -15.35 17.87
C TYR A 124 6.45 -14.90 16.81
N ALA A 125 6.10 -13.61 16.86
CA ALA A 125 5.33 -12.90 15.86
C ALA A 125 6.16 -12.55 14.61
N ASP A 126 6.76 -13.58 14.01
CA ASP A 126 7.65 -13.47 12.85
C ASP A 126 6.84 -13.54 11.55
N MET A 127 6.81 -12.44 10.79
CA MET A 127 6.14 -12.38 9.49
C MET A 127 7.10 -12.46 8.29
N HIS A 128 8.37 -12.84 8.46
CA HIS A 128 9.34 -12.93 7.35
C HIS A 128 8.97 -13.98 6.30
N PHE A 129 8.06 -14.91 6.59
CA PHE A 129 7.54 -15.86 5.61
C PHE A 129 6.52 -15.24 4.64
N LEU A 130 5.89 -14.12 5.01
CA LEU A 130 4.84 -13.48 4.22
C LEU A 130 5.45 -12.52 3.20
N ILE A 131 5.08 -12.69 1.93
CA ILE A 131 5.48 -11.79 0.85
C ILE A 131 4.54 -10.57 0.88
N PRO A 132 5.03 -9.34 1.06
CA PRO A 132 4.17 -8.15 1.19
C PRO A 132 3.25 -7.94 -0.01
N ASP A 133 3.76 -8.21 -1.22
CA ASP A 133 3.08 -7.92 -2.48
C ASP A 133 1.86 -8.82 -2.74
N VAL A 134 1.72 -9.94 -2.00
CA VAL A 134 0.57 -10.85 -2.16
C VAL A 134 -0.57 -10.59 -1.18
N VAL A 135 -0.40 -9.62 -0.26
CA VAL A 135 -1.44 -9.26 0.70
C VAL A 135 -2.52 -8.43 0.01
N ASP A 136 -3.77 -8.88 0.13
CA ASP A 136 -4.95 -8.11 -0.29
C ASP A 136 -5.58 -7.41 0.92
N GLY A 137 -6.23 -6.27 0.71
CA GLY A 137 -6.80 -5.46 1.79
C GLY A 137 -8.16 -4.90 1.44
#